data_AF-A0A3C0HMF8-F1
#
_entry.id   AF-A0A3C0HMF8-F1
#
_cell.length_a   1.000
_cell.length_b   1.000
_cell.length_c   1.000
_cell.angle_alpha   90.00
_cell.angle_beta   90.00
_cell.angle_gamma   90.00
#
_symmetry.space_group_name_H-M   'P 1'
#
loop_
_entity.id
_entity.type
_entity.pdbx_description
1 polymer ?
#
loop_
_entity_poly.entity_id
_entity_poly.type
_entity_poly.pdbx_seq_one_letter_code
_entity_poly.pdbx_strand_id
1 'polypeptide(L)'
;MAVLRRLPPGQFAILGVVVIGSLLMVTRDQWDWLLADGDPQTTDVEAPTIAVEEVDEETQRLYRIRPNNGSEVRYVVTERLAGTEKTTVGTTTVVGGDILFDLEDPSSSMIGEVVVNVEMFTSDSNLRDKRLRHDFLASTHFPFARFEPTSIEGLPTSFVDGDTASLTLTGNLTVKETTNEAVFVGEATITDGRILASVSASILGSMFDVGPVNIARLAHTDDEITLEFDLVADRIDLNATDSGSLESDIPADEIAGGAFAEHVMPVLQANCVGCHRSGGPGWSTLALDTAGDAAAIADDIALVTGVGYMPPWLPSDESPDFLNDWSLTDDELAILAEWAANGGGLDVAPDTPLVSTAPLLNSIRRDVVTSPAEPYVGSLEQKDDYRCQVYEVPDPEGDGTWITGMSFEPDAASVVHHAIISRVPASALPEIEARSTEDDKPGY
;
A
#
# COMPACT_ATOMS: atom_id res chain seq x y z
N MET A 1 52.25 12.61 -50.92
CA MET A 1 53.33 11.99 -50.13
C MET A 1 52.69 10.96 -49.22
N ALA A 2 53.12 9.69 -49.33
CA ALA A 2 52.70 8.47 -48.60
C ALA A 2 51.18 8.14 -48.63
N VAL A 3 50.60 7.19 -49.39
CA VAL A 3 50.94 5.81 -49.82
C VAL A 3 51.13 4.81 -48.67
N LEU A 4 50.16 3.89 -48.53
CA LEU A 4 50.21 2.44 -48.19
C LEU A 4 48.82 2.04 -47.63
N ARG A 5 48.14 0.95 -48.00
CA ARG A 5 48.35 -0.14 -48.97
C ARG A 5 47.01 -0.91 -49.07
N ARG A 6 46.56 -1.22 -50.28
CA ARG A 6 45.53 -2.25 -50.53
C ARG A 6 46.16 -3.64 -50.32
N LEU A 7 45.40 -4.58 -49.78
CA LEU A 7 45.45 -6.00 -50.15
C LEU A 7 44.04 -6.63 -50.07
N PRO A 8 43.55 -7.30 -51.13
CA PRO A 8 42.27 -8.01 -51.21
C PRO A 8 42.51 -9.55 -51.10
N PRO A 9 41.59 -10.43 -51.56
CA PRO A 9 40.61 -11.15 -50.78
C PRO A 9 40.88 -12.67 -50.68
N GLY A 10 40.23 -13.32 -49.71
CA GLY A 10 39.84 -14.73 -49.84
C GLY A 10 40.45 -15.69 -48.81
N GLN A 11 39.53 -16.49 -48.24
CA GLN A 11 39.73 -17.73 -47.48
C GLN A 11 40.01 -17.52 -45.98
N PHE A 12 39.18 -17.93 -45.01
CA PHE A 12 38.08 -18.87 -44.96
C PHE A 12 37.07 -18.42 -43.88
N ALA A 13 35.80 -18.28 -44.25
CA ALA A 13 34.68 -18.58 -43.35
C ALA A 13 33.46 -18.91 -44.23
N ILE A 14 33.21 -20.21 -44.30
CA ILE A 14 32.08 -20.93 -44.89
C ILE A 14 30.76 -20.18 -44.60
N LEU A 15 30.05 -19.64 -45.62
CA LEU A 15 28.89 -20.25 -46.32
C LEU A 15 27.84 -20.82 -45.34
N GLY A 16 26.57 -20.41 -45.27
CA GLY A 16 25.78 -19.47 -46.04
C GLY A 16 24.28 -19.79 -45.85
N VAL A 17 23.48 -18.72 -45.65
CA VAL A 17 22.08 -18.53 -46.07
C VAL A 17 20.98 -19.40 -45.41
N VAL A 18 19.97 -18.76 -44.81
CA VAL A 18 18.58 -18.74 -45.33
C VAL A 18 17.68 -17.76 -44.53
N VAL A 19 16.93 -17.03 -45.34
CA VAL A 19 15.76 -16.17 -45.11
C VAL A 19 14.65 -16.83 -44.27
N ILE A 20 14.01 -16.03 -43.40
CA ILE A 20 12.61 -16.08 -42.90
C ILE A 20 11.98 -17.48 -42.80
N GLY A 21 11.70 -17.88 -41.56
CA GLY A 21 10.72 -18.93 -41.31
C GLY A 21 10.76 -19.45 -39.89
N SER A 22 9.94 -18.84 -39.02
CA SER A 22 9.10 -19.51 -38.02
C SER A 22 9.74 -20.45 -36.99
N LEU A 23 9.44 -20.13 -35.72
CA LEU A 23 9.57 -20.96 -34.53
C LEU A 23 11.00 -21.34 -34.16
N LEU A 24 11.45 -20.90 -32.98
CA LEU A 24 11.85 -21.81 -31.91
C LEU A 24 12.19 -21.01 -30.64
N MET A 25 11.36 -21.27 -29.63
CA MET A 25 11.70 -21.35 -28.22
C MET A 25 12.27 -20.08 -27.57
N VAL A 26 11.35 -19.14 -27.33
CA VAL A 26 11.32 -18.55 -25.99
C VAL A 26 11.13 -19.72 -25.02
N THR A 27 12.13 -19.99 -24.20
CA THR A 27 12.04 -21.06 -23.20
C THR A 27 10.93 -20.70 -22.22
N ARG A 28 10.16 -21.71 -21.84
CA ARG A 28 9.03 -21.63 -20.89
C ARG A 28 9.42 -20.89 -19.60
N ASP A 29 10.68 -21.02 -19.21
CA ASP A 29 11.29 -20.47 -17.99
C ASP A 29 11.32 -18.93 -17.93
N GLN A 30 11.21 -18.21 -19.06
CA GLN A 30 11.12 -16.73 -19.06
C GLN A 30 9.68 -16.21 -18.98
N TRP A 31 8.68 -17.10 -19.11
CA TRP A 31 7.27 -16.82 -18.87
C TRP A 31 6.78 -17.31 -17.51
N ASP A 32 7.65 -17.99 -16.73
CA ASP A 32 7.28 -18.46 -15.41
C ASP A 32 6.93 -17.30 -14.46
N TRP A 33 7.40 -16.06 -14.65
CA TRP A 33 6.92 -14.93 -13.80
C TRP A 33 5.53 -14.40 -14.21
N LEU A 34 5.08 -14.68 -15.43
CA LEU A 34 3.76 -14.28 -15.92
C LEU A 34 2.70 -15.39 -15.68
N LEU A 35 3.15 -16.56 -15.24
CA LEU A 35 2.36 -17.77 -14.97
C LEU A 35 2.72 -18.45 -13.64
N ALA A 36 3.60 -17.86 -12.82
CA ALA A 36 3.88 -18.32 -11.46
C ALA A 36 2.71 -17.82 -10.63
N ASP A 37 1.81 -18.76 -10.38
CA ASP A 37 0.68 -18.68 -9.48
C ASP A 37 1.15 -18.47 -8.03
N GLY A 38 1.67 -17.29 -7.72
CA GLY A 38 1.74 -16.78 -6.37
C GLY A 38 0.62 -15.77 -6.18
N ASP A 39 -0.63 -16.21 -6.16
CA ASP A 39 -1.73 -15.35 -5.69
C ASP A 39 -1.36 -14.87 -4.28
N PRO A 40 -1.52 -13.57 -3.97
CA PRO A 40 -1.32 -13.07 -2.62
C PRO A 40 -2.17 -13.93 -1.68
N GLN A 41 -1.51 -14.66 -0.79
CA GLN A 41 -2.19 -15.54 0.17
C GLN A 41 -2.79 -14.64 1.25
N THR A 42 -4.06 -14.26 1.07
CA THR A 42 -4.81 -13.41 2.00
C THR A 42 -5.73 -14.23 2.92
N THR A 43 -5.79 -15.56 2.73
CA THR A 43 -6.66 -16.49 3.47
C THR A 43 -5.94 -17.82 3.72
N ASP A 44 -6.35 -18.52 4.78
CA ASP A 44 -5.88 -19.82 5.26
C ASP A 44 -4.37 -19.93 5.49
N VAL A 45 -3.72 -18.84 5.96
CA VAL A 45 -2.28 -18.84 6.24
C VAL A 45 -2.00 -19.29 7.67
N GLU A 46 -1.48 -20.50 7.78
CA GLU A 46 -0.96 -21.07 9.03
C GLU A 46 0.47 -20.58 9.31
N ALA A 47 0.85 -20.49 10.58
CA ALA A 47 2.23 -20.19 10.94
C ALA A 47 3.20 -21.23 10.34
N PRO A 48 4.34 -20.79 9.77
CA PRO A 48 5.26 -21.70 9.10
C PRO A 48 5.87 -22.69 10.10
N THR A 49 6.05 -23.93 9.63
CA THR A 49 6.65 -25.01 10.42
C THR A 49 8.00 -25.41 9.83
N ILE A 50 8.98 -25.73 10.67
CA ILE A 50 10.26 -26.27 10.16
C ILE A 50 10.00 -27.67 9.58
N ALA A 51 10.33 -27.87 8.30
CA ALA A 51 10.35 -29.19 7.69
C ALA A 51 11.64 -29.92 8.10
N VAL A 52 11.58 -30.70 9.19
CA VAL A 52 12.72 -31.54 9.60
C VAL A 52 12.45 -32.99 9.18
N GLU A 53 13.28 -33.55 8.30
CA GLU A 53 13.14 -34.94 7.84
C GLU A 53 13.54 -35.97 8.91
N GLU A 54 14.50 -35.64 9.79
CA GLU A 54 14.93 -36.45 10.94
C GLU A 54 15.26 -35.51 12.13
N VAL A 55 14.43 -35.53 13.18
CA VAL A 55 14.70 -34.85 14.47
C VAL A 55 15.18 -35.89 15.47
N ASP A 56 16.28 -35.61 16.17
CA ASP A 56 16.68 -36.44 17.30
C ASP A 56 15.88 -36.03 18.54
N GLU A 57 14.82 -36.78 18.87
CA GLU A 57 13.95 -36.46 20.00
C GLU A 57 14.67 -36.52 21.37
N GLU A 58 15.86 -37.13 21.47
CA GLU A 58 16.62 -37.17 22.72
C GLU A 58 17.29 -35.81 23.00
N THR A 59 17.92 -35.23 21.98
CA THR A 59 18.76 -34.03 22.08
C THR A 59 18.06 -32.75 21.61
N GLN A 60 17.11 -32.85 20.69
CA GLN A 60 16.45 -31.70 20.07
C GLN A 60 15.06 -31.45 20.64
N ARG A 61 14.69 -30.17 20.73
CA ARG A 61 13.40 -29.69 21.23
C ARG A 61 12.83 -28.68 20.25
N LEU A 62 11.58 -28.87 19.87
CA LEU A 62 10.85 -27.92 19.03
C LEU A 62 10.07 -26.94 19.91
N TYR A 63 10.23 -25.67 19.63
CA TYR A 63 9.49 -24.57 20.23
C TYR A 63 8.75 -23.83 19.13
N ARG A 64 7.53 -23.38 19.43
CA ARG A 64 6.69 -22.66 18.49
C ARG A 64 6.26 -21.31 19.03
N ILE A 65 6.49 -20.29 18.22
CA ILE A 65 5.88 -18.97 18.36
C ILE A 65 4.48 -19.09 17.76
N ARG A 66 3.45 -18.87 18.60
CA ARG A 66 2.06 -18.88 18.17
C ARG A 66 1.48 -17.48 18.18
N PRO A 67 0.56 -17.15 17.27
CA PRO A 67 -0.16 -15.88 17.32
C PRO A 67 -0.83 -15.68 18.68
N ASN A 68 -0.77 -14.46 19.22
CA ASN A 68 -1.40 -14.09 20.49
C ASN A 68 -0.94 -14.89 21.72
N ASN A 69 0.22 -15.55 21.68
CA ASN A 69 0.74 -16.33 22.82
C ASN A 69 1.50 -15.51 23.87
N GLY A 70 1.48 -14.17 23.73
CA GLY A 70 2.29 -13.24 24.51
C GLY A 70 3.51 -12.70 23.77
N SER A 71 3.75 -13.13 22.53
CA SER A 71 4.70 -12.49 21.62
C SER A 71 4.17 -11.15 21.13
N GLU A 72 5.06 -10.18 20.96
CA GLU A 72 4.77 -8.84 20.45
C GLU A 72 5.90 -8.39 19.51
N VAL A 73 5.51 -7.85 18.35
CA VAL A 73 6.41 -7.24 17.36
C VAL A 73 6.07 -5.77 17.24
N ARG A 74 7.08 -4.92 17.26
CA ARG A 74 6.94 -3.46 17.25
C ARG A 74 7.82 -2.84 16.18
N TYR A 75 7.27 -1.87 15.44
CA TYR A 75 8.09 -0.93 14.68
C TYR A 75 8.13 0.40 15.43
N VAL A 76 9.29 1.05 15.43
CA VAL A 76 9.53 2.35 16.06
C VAL A 76 10.14 3.29 15.03
N VAL A 77 9.49 4.42 14.81
CA VAL A 77 9.93 5.42 13.82
C VAL A 77 9.77 6.83 14.39
N THR A 78 10.72 7.72 14.08
CA THR A 78 10.61 9.13 14.44
C THR A 78 9.78 9.86 13.39
N GLU A 79 8.75 10.57 13.85
CA GLU A 79 7.82 11.35 13.03
C GLU A 79 7.93 12.85 13.38
N ARG A 80 7.82 13.71 12.36
CA ARG A 80 7.70 15.16 12.50
C ARG A 80 6.36 15.59 11.93
N LEU A 81 5.45 16.00 12.82
CA LEU A 81 4.10 16.45 12.49
C LEU A 81 3.95 17.93 12.84
N ALA A 82 3.63 18.76 11.85
CA ALA A 82 3.40 20.21 12.03
C ALA A 82 4.51 20.94 12.84
N GLY A 83 5.77 20.52 12.68
CA GLY A 83 6.92 21.12 13.38
C GLY A 83 7.23 20.55 14.77
N THR A 84 6.51 19.52 15.22
CA THR A 84 6.81 18.78 16.46
C THR A 84 7.36 17.40 16.13
N GLU A 85 8.45 17.00 16.79
CA GLU A 85 9.03 15.67 16.65
C GLU A 85 8.47 14.73 17.72
N LYS A 86 8.10 13.50 17.32
CA LYS A 86 7.54 12.47 18.18
C LYS A 86 8.01 11.10 17.72
N THR A 87 8.27 10.20 18.66
CA THR A 87 8.47 8.77 18.36
C THR A 87 7.13 8.08 18.28
N THR A 88 6.91 7.36 17.18
CA THR A 88 5.72 6.59 16.88
C THR A 88 6.05 5.11 16.98
N VAL A 89 5.16 4.35 17.60
CA VAL A 89 5.29 2.89 17.76
C VAL A 89 4.02 2.24 17.26
N GLY A 90 4.14 1.24 16.40
CA GLY A 90 3.04 0.33 16.08
C GLY A 90 3.39 -1.10 16.46
N THR A 91 2.39 -1.85 16.91
CA THR A 91 2.53 -3.17 17.55
C THR A 91 1.61 -4.20 16.92
N THR A 92 2.05 -5.45 16.81
CA THR A 92 1.22 -6.60 16.44
C THR A 92 1.58 -7.80 17.30
N THR A 93 0.59 -8.61 17.67
CA THR A 93 0.75 -9.88 18.39
C THR A 93 0.61 -11.10 17.46
N VAL A 94 0.35 -10.85 16.17
CA VAL A 94 0.13 -11.90 15.17
C VAL A 94 1.45 -12.20 14.48
N VAL A 95 2.23 -13.07 15.14
CA VAL A 95 3.53 -13.57 14.69
C VAL A 95 3.58 -15.09 14.87
N GLY A 96 4.24 -15.77 13.94
CA GLY A 96 4.39 -17.22 13.96
C GLY A 96 5.75 -17.67 13.45
N GLY A 97 6.20 -18.84 13.93
CA GLY A 97 7.46 -19.45 13.51
C GLY A 97 7.89 -20.57 14.47
N ASP A 98 8.83 -21.38 14.02
CA ASP A 98 9.34 -22.53 14.76
C ASP A 98 10.84 -22.37 15.07
N ILE A 99 11.27 -22.94 16.19
CA ILE A 99 12.66 -22.98 16.64
C ILE A 99 12.99 -24.41 17.03
N LEU A 100 13.95 -25.01 16.34
CA LEU A 100 14.54 -26.29 16.73
C LEU A 100 15.80 -26.01 17.55
N PHE A 101 15.76 -26.31 18.85
CA PHE A 101 16.88 -26.10 19.76
C PHE A 101 17.53 -27.42 20.14
N ASP A 102 18.85 -27.48 20.05
CA ASP A 102 19.64 -28.65 20.44
C ASP A 102 20.22 -28.45 21.85
N LEU A 103 19.90 -29.36 22.76
CA LEU A 103 20.30 -29.29 24.17
C LEU A 103 21.78 -29.69 24.39
N GLU A 104 22.36 -30.50 23.51
CA GLU A 104 23.74 -30.96 23.62
C GLU A 104 24.72 -30.05 22.87
N ASP A 105 24.33 -29.60 21.69
CA ASP A 105 25.08 -28.64 20.87
C ASP A 105 24.19 -27.46 20.49
N PRO A 106 24.01 -26.45 21.38
CA PRO A 106 23.15 -25.31 21.06
C PRO A 106 23.54 -24.60 19.76
N SER A 107 24.80 -24.68 19.31
CA SER A 107 25.25 -24.09 18.04
C SER A 107 24.67 -24.75 16.79
N SER A 108 24.10 -25.96 16.90
CA SER A 108 23.39 -26.65 15.83
C SER A 108 21.90 -26.27 15.76
N SER A 109 21.42 -25.42 16.68
CA SER A 109 20.03 -24.97 16.71
C SER A 109 19.65 -24.19 15.45
N MET A 110 18.38 -24.30 15.06
CA MET A 110 17.83 -23.67 13.86
C MET A 110 16.57 -22.88 14.20
N ILE A 111 16.41 -21.72 13.58
CA ILE A 111 15.17 -20.95 13.59
C ILE A 111 14.60 -21.05 12.19
N GLY A 112 13.33 -21.45 12.09
CA GLY A 112 12.60 -21.47 10.82
C GLY A 112 12.26 -20.07 10.35
N GLU A 113 11.45 -19.98 9.29
CA GLU A 113 10.90 -18.69 8.89
C GLU A 113 10.03 -18.12 10.02
N VAL A 114 10.21 -16.82 10.30
CA VAL A 114 9.34 -16.04 11.18
C VAL A 114 8.46 -15.16 10.33
N VAL A 115 7.14 -15.29 10.51
CA VAL A 115 6.13 -14.56 9.72
C VAL A 115 5.34 -13.67 10.64
N VAL A 116 5.22 -12.40 10.26
CA VAL A 116 4.45 -11.39 10.99
C VAL A 116 3.31 -10.92 10.11
N ASN A 117 2.08 -10.97 10.62
CA ASN A 117 0.95 -10.32 9.95
C ASN A 117 1.02 -8.81 10.20
N VAL A 118 1.30 -8.07 9.12
CA VAL A 118 1.49 -6.62 9.17
C VAL A 118 0.17 -5.84 9.03
N GLU A 119 -0.93 -6.52 8.67
CA GLU A 119 -2.29 -5.94 8.71
C GLU A 119 -2.78 -5.70 10.14
N MET A 120 -2.15 -6.36 11.10
CA MET A 120 -2.54 -6.31 12.52
C MET A 120 -1.71 -5.31 13.32
N PHE A 121 -0.87 -4.51 12.66
CA PHE A 121 -0.20 -3.41 13.33
C PHE A 121 -1.21 -2.35 13.80
N THR A 122 -1.17 -2.05 15.09
CA THR A 122 -1.91 -0.96 15.72
C THR A 122 -0.95 0.01 16.39
N SER A 123 -1.20 1.31 16.33
CA SER A 123 -0.43 2.37 16.98
C SER A 123 -1.34 3.28 17.78
N ASP A 124 -0.81 4.41 18.26
CA ASP A 124 -1.62 5.43 18.94
C ASP A 124 -2.52 6.25 17.99
N SER A 125 -2.63 5.85 16.72
CA SER A 125 -3.45 6.51 15.70
C SER A 125 -3.98 5.50 14.68
N ASN A 126 -5.28 5.20 14.72
CA ASN A 126 -5.97 4.31 13.77
C ASN A 126 -5.75 4.76 12.31
N LEU A 127 -5.70 6.07 12.05
CA LEU A 127 -5.36 6.62 10.73
C LEU A 127 -4.00 6.18 10.25
N ARG A 128 -3.00 6.25 11.13
CA ARG A 128 -1.63 5.90 10.78
C ARG A 128 -1.54 4.43 10.44
N ASP A 129 -2.20 3.59 11.23
CA ASP A 129 -2.23 2.15 11.02
C ASP A 129 -2.85 1.81 9.66
N LYS A 130 -3.92 2.49 9.29
CA LYS A 130 -4.58 2.27 8.01
C LYS A 130 -3.80 2.81 6.82
N ARG A 131 -3.17 3.99 6.93
CA ARG A 131 -2.26 4.48 5.87
C ARG A 131 -1.00 3.64 5.73
N LEU A 132 -0.41 3.20 6.85
CA LEU A 132 0.69 2.25 6.83
C LEU A 132 0.29 0.99 6.06
N ARG A 133 -0.89 0.44 6.35
CA ARG A 133 -1.45 -0.72 5.65
C ARG A 133 -1.71 -0.45 4.16
N HIS A 134 -2.37 0.65 3.81
CA HIS A 134 -2.80 0.90 2.43
C HIS A 134 -1.69 1.51 1.56
N ASP A 135 -1.08 2.62 1.99
CA ASP A 135 -0.20 3.45 1.16
C ASP A 135 1.24 2.95 1.14
N PHE A 136 1.69 2.25 2.20
CA PHE A 136 3.11 1.91 2.38
C PHE A 136 3.35 0.41 2.29
N LEU A 137 2.75 -0.36 3.18
CA LEU A 137 2.86 -1.82 3.20
C LEU A 137 2.04 -2.49 2.11
N ALA A 138 0.99 -1.83 1.61
CA ALA A 138 0.00 -2.42 0.71
C ALA A 138 -0.49 -3.79 1.23
N SER A 139 -0.79 -3.87 2.53
CA SER A 139 -0.93 -5.12 3.28
C SER A 139 -2.13 -5.96 2.86
N THR A 140 -3.11 -5.37 2.17
CA THR A 140 -4.19 -6.13 1.51
C THR A 140 -3.68 -7.05 0.39
N HIS A 141 -2.53 -6.71 -0.21
CA HIS A 141 -1.84 -7.52 -1.21
C HIS A 141 -0.63 -8.24 -0.61
N PHE A 142 0.03 -7.63 0.37
CA PHE A 142 1.21 -8.18 1.06
C PHE A 142 0.98 -8.25 2.58
N PRO A 143 0.12 -9.16 3.06
CA PRO A 143 -0.31 -9.22 4.46
C PRO A 143 0.81 -9.64 5.42
N PHE A 144 1.90 -10.20 4.91
CA PHE A 144 2.97 -10.77 5.71
C PHE A 144 4.33 -10.16 5.42
N ALA A 145 5.06 -9.87 6.50
CA ALA A 145 6.52 -9.70 6.45
C ALA A 145 7.17 -11.01 6.91
N ARG A 146 8.26 -11.39 6.25
CA ARG A 146 8.91 -12.70 6.45
C ARG A 146 10.38 -12.49 6.78
N PHE A 147 10.87 -13.18 7.80
CA PHE A 147 12.29 -13.21 8.14
C PHE A 147 12.78 -14.65 8.06
N GLU A 148 13.78 -14.89 7.22
CA GLU A 148 14.46 -16.18 7.05
C GLU A 148 15.86 -16.08 7.67
N PRO A 149 16.08 -16.61 8.88
CA PRO A 149 17.39 -16.62 9.51
C PRO A 149 18.40 -17.44 8.71
N THR A 150 19.58 -16.90 8.48
CA THR A 150 20.70 -17.58 7.81
C THR A 150 21.86 -17.90 8.76
N SER A 151 21.98 -17.16 9.87
CA SER A 151 22.93 -17.49 10.94
C SER A 151 22.44 -17.07 12.32
N ILE A 152 22.90 -17.82 13.33
CA ILE A 152 22.69 -17.54 14.76
C ILE A 152 24.07 -17.51 15.42
N GLU A 153 24.43 -16.39 16.02
CA GLU A 153 25.67 -16.24 16.78
C GLU A 153 25.37 -15.94 18.25
N GLY A 154 26.28 -16.32 19.15
CA GLY A 154 26.18 -16.01 20.59
C GLY A 154 25.50 -17.08 21.45
N LEU A 155 25.03 -18.19 20.86
CA LEU A 155 24.51 -19.34 21.62
C LEU A 155 25.59 -19.94 22.54
N PRO A 156 25.20 -20.45 23.72
CA PRO A 156 26.14 -21.03 24.67
C PRO A 156 26.70 -22.35 24.16
N THR A 157 27.88 -22.75 24.66
CA THR A 157 28.50 -24.04 24.27
C THR A 157 27.86 -25.27 24.93
N SER A 158 26.96 -25.06 25.88
CA SER A 158 26.21 -26.11 26.59
C SER A 158 24.94 -25.51 27.17
N PHE A 159 23.82 -26.22 27.11
CA PHE A 159 22.55 -25.76 27.66
C PHE A 159 22.48 -25.95 29.18
N VAL A 160 22.13 -24.89 29.91
CA VAL A 160 21.62 -24.99 31.29
C VAL A 160 20.23 -24.35 31.33
N ASP A 161 19.27 -25.04 31.96
CA ASP A 161 17.89 -24.57 32.07
C ASP A 161 17.82 -23.21 32.78
N GLY A 162 17.22 -22.23 32.11
CA GLY A 162 17.14 -20.84 32.57
C GLY A 162 18.30 -19.95 32.15
N ASP A 163 19.24 -20.44 31.32
CA ASP A 163 20.32 -19.61 30.79
C ASP A 163 19.81 -18.50 29.89
N THR A 164 20.46 -17.34 30.01
CA THR A 164 20.30 -16.20 29.10
C THR A 164 21.54 -16.08 28.24
N ALA A 165 21.35 -15.99 26.92
CA ALA A 165 22.42 -15.78 25.95
C ALA A 165 22.16 -14.50 25.14
N SER A 166 23.19 -13.66 25.01
CA SER A 166 23.17 -12.59 24.02
C SER A 166 23.39 -13.20 22.64
N LEU A 167 22.55 -12.83 21.67
CA LEU A 167 22.56 -13.42 20.35
C LEU A 167 22.45 -12.39 19.23
N THR A 168 23.04 -12.74 18.09
CA THR A 168 22.94 -12.01 16.83
C THR A 168 22.33 -12.94 15.79
N LEU A 169 21.21 -12.54 15.21
CA LEU A 169 20.54 -13.24 14.12
C LEU A 169 20.77 -12.46 12.83
N THR A 170 21.37 -13.09 11.84
CA THR A 170 21.44 -12.54 10.49
C THR A 170 20.50 -13.33 9.60
N GLY A 171 19.77 -12.66 8.73
CA GLY A 171 18.82 -13.32 7.84
C GLY A 171 18.28 -12.40 6.76
N ASN A 172 17.47 -12.97 5.87
CA ASN A 172 16.78 -12.23 4.84
C ASN A 172 15.43 -11.75 5.38
N LEU A 173 15.23 -10.44 5.42
CA LEU A 173 13.94 -9.82 5.70
C LEU A 173 13.25 -9.50 4.37
N THR A 174 12.03 -9.98 4.20
CA THR A 174 11.17 -9.67 3.05
C THR A 174 9.97 -8.87 3.53
N VAL A 175 9.78 -7.69 2.94
CA VAL A 175 8.61 -6.82 3.14
C VAL A 175 8.09 -6.44 1.75
N LYS A 176 6.78 -6.62 1.53
CA LYS A 176 6.19 -6.60 0.18
C LYS A 176 6.89 -7.61 -0.72
N GLU A 177 7.45 -7.15 -1.83
CA GLU A 177 8.21 -7.95 -2.80
C GLU A 177 9.73 -7.80 -2.62
N THR A 178 10.18 -6.97 -1.67
CA THR A 178 11.60 -6.63 -1.54
C THR A 178 12.24 -7.39 -0.40
N THR A 179 13.34 -8.08 -0.72
CA THR A 179 14.15 -8.85 0.24
C THR A 179 15.52 -8.20 0.42
N ASN A 180 15.90 -7.93 1.67
CA ASN A 180 17.24 -7.45 2.03
C ASN A 180 17.74 -8.17 3.30
N GLU A 181 19.06 -8.17 3.51
CA GLU A 181 19.65 -8.68 4.75
C GLU A 181 19.29 -7.77 5.93
N ALA A 182 18.89 -8.38 7.05
CA ALA A 182 18.65 -7.72 8.33
C ALA A 182 19.42 -8.45 9.44
N VAL A 183 19.90 -7.66 10.41
CA VAL A 183 20.65 -8.16 11.56
C VAL A 183 19.91 -7.78 12.85
N PHE A 184 19.40 -8.78 13.55
CA PHE A 184 18.76 -8.62 14.85
C PHE A 184 19.74 -8.94 15.97
N VAL A 185 19.81 -8.08 16.97
CA VAL A 185 20.67 -8.25 18.15
C VAL A 185 19.83 -8.20 19.41
N GLY A 186 20.10 -9.08 20.36
CA GLY A 186 19.40 -9.08 21.63
C GLY A 186 19.77 -10.23 22.54
N GLU A 187 18.81 -10.69 23.33
CA GLU A 187 19.00 -11.76 24.30
C GLU A 187 17.87 -12.79 24.20
N ALA A 188 18.18 -14.05 24.44
CA ALA A 188 17.18 -15.09 24.67
C ALA A 188 17.44 -15.82 25.99
N THR A 189 16.38 -16.05 26.74
CA THR A 189 16.36 -16.92 27.91
C THR A 189 15.68 -18.23 27.54
N ILE A 190 16.40 -19.34 27.72
CA ILE A 190 15.98 -20.66 27.27
C ILE A 190 15.69 -21.51 28.50
N THR A 191 14.48 -22.08 28.55
CA THR A 191 14.07 -23.07 29.56
C THR A 191 13.55 -24.32 28.87
N ASP A 192 13.49 -25.45 29.57
CA ASP A 192 12.98 -26.72 29.01
C ASP A 192 11.55 -26.64 28.49
N GLY A 193 10.76 -25.67 28.95
CA GLY A 193 9.37 -25.48 28.53
C GLY A 193 9.14 -24.30 27.56
N ARG A 194 10.08 -23.34 27.48
CA ARG A 194 9.84 -22.07 26.79
C ARG A 194 11.13 -21.34 26.45
N ILE A 195 11.13 -20.65 25.31
CA ILE A 195 12.13 -19.64 24.94
C ILE A 195 11.48 -18.26 25.02
N LEU A 196 12.16 -17.32 25.67
CA LEU A 196 11.81 -15.90 25.69
C LEU A 196 12.94 -15.13 25.02
N ALA A 197 12.66 -14.45 23.91
CA ALA A 197 13.67 -13.67 23.18
C ALA A 197 13.24 -12.20 23.09
N SER A 198 14.19 -11.28 23.29
CA SER A 198 14.00 -9.85 23.02
C SER A 198 15.12 -9.41 22.10
N VAL A 199 14.80 -9.12 20.83
CA VAL A 199 15.77 -8.76 19.79
C VAL A 199 15.33 -7.52 19.03
N SER A 200 16.29 -6.78 18.50
CA SER A 200 16.01 -5.56 17.73
C SER A 200 16.92 -5.42 16.50
N ALA A 201 16.41 -4.77 15.46
CA ALA A 201 17.15 -4.43 14.25
C ALA A 201 16.87 -2.98 13.83
N SER A 202 17.86 -2.29 13.25
CA SER A 202 17.65 -1.01 12.56
C SER A 202 17.69 -1.24 11.06
N ILE A 203 16.65 -0.80 10.35
CA ILE A 203 16.53 -0.90 8.89
C ILE A 203 16.21 0.47 8.28
N LEU A 204 16.39 0.60 6.96
CA LEU A 204 15.92 1.76 6.21
C LEU A 204 14.63 1.41 5.47
N GLY A 205 13.55 2.15 5.72
CA GLY A 205 12.25 1.94 5.06
C GLY A 205 12.32 2.08 3.54
N SER A 206 13.20 2.95 3.03
CA SER A 206 13.48 3.13 1.61
C SER A 206 14.05 1.89 0.92
N MET A 207 14.70 0.99 1.67
CA MET A 207 15.17 -0.29 1.12
C MET A 207 14.03 -1.27 0.81
N PHE A 208 12.83 -1.03 1.35
CA PHE A 208 11.66 -1.90 1.20
C PHE A 208 10.48 -1.20 0.50
N ASP A 209 10.66 0.03 0.02
CA ASP A 209 9.59 0.85 -0.57
C ASP A 209 8.40 1.06 0.40
N VAL A 210 8.69 1.27 1.68
CA VAL A 210 7.69 1.53 2.75
C VAL A 210 7.93 2.88 3.46
N GLY A 211 8.96 3.63 3.06
CA GLY A 211 9.31 4.91 3.64
C GLY A 211 10.47 5.59 2.88
N PRO A 212 10.90 6.79 3.31
CA PRO A 212 10.29 7.60 4.36
C PRO A 212 8.93 8.17 3.93
N VAL A 213 8.01 8.31 4.88
CA VAL A 213 6.68 8.87 4.63
C VAL A 213 6.78 10.38 4.47
N ASN A 214 6.22 10.94 3.40
CA ASN A 214 6.21 12.38 3.15
C ASN A 214 4.85 12.83 2.64
N ILE A 215 4.11 13.56 3.48
CA ILE A 215 2.79 14.08 3.14
C ILE A 215 2.86 15.60 3.15
N ALA A 216 2.94 16.20 1.95
CA ALA A 216 2.67 17.61 1.63
C ALA A 216 3.03 18.63 2.74
N ARG A 217 4.24 18.55 3.31
CA ARG A 217 4.77 19.40 4.42
C ARG A 217 4.04 19.32 5.77
N LEU A 218 3.08 18.42 5.93
CA LEU A 218 2.31 18.22 7.16
C LEU A 218 2.95 17.16 8.05
N ALA A 219 3.37 16.03 7.46
CA ALA A 219 3.96 14.89 8.17
C ALA A 219 5.16 14.34 7.41
N HIS A 220 6.24 14.05 8.17
CA HIS A 220 7.44 13.40 7.66
C HIS A 220 7.92 12.36 8.66
N THR A 221 8.32 11.17 8.21
CA THR A 221 9.05 10.22 9.05
C THR A 221 10.53 10.23 8.70
N ASP A 222 11.36 9.81 9.65
CA ASP A 222 12.72 9.38 9.34
C ASP A 222 12.66 8.10 8.48
N ASP A 223 13.74 7.86 7.74
CA ASP A 223 13.88 6.65 6.93
C ASP A 223 14.34 5.45 7.77
N GLU A 224 15.02 5.71 8.90
CA GLU A 224 15.42 4.67 9.85
C GLU A 224 14.21 4.20 10.66
N ILE A 225 13.99 2.88 10.63
CA ILE A 225 12.93 2.19 11.38
C ILE A 225 13.62 1.18 12.28
N THR A 226 13.35 1.24 13.59
CA THR A 226 13.76 0.19 14.53
C THR A 226 12.66 -0.84 14.63
N LEU A 227 13.01 -2.11 14.44
CA LEU A 227 12.14 -3.24 14.67
C LEU A 227 12.50 -3.88 16.01
N GLU A 228 11.51 -4.12 16.86
CA GLU A 228 11.68 -4.77 18.16
C GLU A 228 10.77 -5.99 18.25
N PHE A 229 11.32 -7.11 18.68
CA PHE A 229 10.62 -8.39 18.75
C PHE A 229 10.79 -8.95 20.16
N ASP A 230 9.68 -9.05 20.89
CA ASP A 230 9.59 -9.76 22.16
C ASP A 230 8.82 -11.06 21.91
N LEU A 231 9.55 -12.16 21.74
CA LEU A 231 9.02 -13.44 21.28
C LEU A 231 8.91 -14.44 22.43
N VAL A 232 7.78 -15.14 22.46
CA VAL A 232 7.52 -16.29 23.31
C VAL A 232 7.39 -17.52 22.41
N ALA A 233 8.25 -18.52 22.61
CA ALA A 233 8.11 -19.80 21.93
C ALA A 233 7.87 -20.90 22.98
N ASP A 234 6.71 -21.55 22.93
CA ASP A 234 6.37 -22.65 23.84
C ASP A 234 6.89 -23.97 23.25
N ARG A 235 7.36 -24.87 24.11
CA ARG A 235 7.69 -26.23 23.69
C ARG A 235 6.45 -26.96 23.18
N ILE A 236 6.61 -27.65 22.05
CA ILE A 236 5.57 -28.48 21.45
C ILE A 236 6.09 -29.90 21.18
N ASP A 237 5.16 -30.84 21.03
CA ASP A 237 5.49 -32.17 20.52
C ASP A 237 5.89 -32.08 19.05
N LEU A 238 6.87 -32.86 18.63
CA LEU A 238 7.40 -32.85 17.25
C LEU A 238 6.36 -33.22 16.19
N ASN A 239 5.28 -33.89 16.57
CA ASN A 239 4.17 -34.27 15.70
C ASN A 239 3.00 -33.27 15.73
N ALA A 240 3.14 -32.11 16.41
CA ALA A 240 2.06 -31.14 16.54
C ALA A 240 1.85 -30.35 15.24
N THR A 241 0.69 -30.55 14.61
CA THR A 241 0.34 -29.91 13.33
C THR A 241 -0.41 -28.59 13.47
N ASP A 242 -0.91 -28.26 14.66
CA ASP A 242 -1.60 -26.99 14.90
C ASP A 242 -0.57 -25.88 15.13
N SER A 243 -0.35 -25.04 14.12
CA SER A 243 0.58 -23.90 14.19
C SER A 243 -0.12 -22.58 14.56
N GLY A 244 -1.45 -22.56 14.57
CA GLY A 244 -2.28 -21.37 14.78
C GLY A 244 -2.45 -20.55 13.51
N SER A 245 -3.66 -20.01 13.31
CA SER A 245 -3.98 -19.16 12.16
C SER A 245 -3.33 -17.77 12.32
N LEU A 246 -2.68 -17.30 11.25
CA LEU A 246 -2.20 -15.93 11.12
C LEU A 246 -3.25 -15.00 10.50
N GLU A 247 -4.47 -15.49 10.23
CA GLU A 247 -5.57 -14.70 9.68
C GLU A 247 -6.18 -13.75 10.71
N SER A 248 -6.81 -12.71 10.16
CA SER A 248 -7.66 -11.79 10.91
C SER A 248 -9.12 -12.19 10.74
N ASP A 249 -9.70 -12.85 11.75
CA ASP A 249 -11.13 -12.70 11.96
C ASP A 249 -11.34 -11.35 12.66
N ILE A 250 -11.86 -10.34 11.95
CA ILE A 250 -12.53 -9.23 12.62
C ILE A 250 -13.70 -9.88 13.36
N PRO A 251 -13.74 -9.90 14.71
CA PRO A 251 -14.79 -10.57 15.43
C PRO A 251 -16.14 -9.92 15.06
N ALA A 252 -17.00 -10.67 14.37
CA ALA A 252 -18.31 -10.19 13.91
C ALA A 252 -19.23 -9.75 15.08
N ASP A 253 -18.86 -10.10 16.31
CA ASP A 253 -19.52 -9.76 17.57
C ASP A 253 -19.15 -8.38 18.14
N GLU A 254 -18.21 -7.64 17.53
CA GLU A 254 -17.97 -6.20 17.80
C GLU A 254 -18.75 -5.25 16.86
N ILE A 255 -19.70 -5.77 16.08
CA ILE A 255 -20.67 -4.92 15.36
C ILE A 255 -21.74 -4.46 16.35
N ALA A 256 -21.45 -3.39 17.09
CA ALA A 256 -22.46 -2.69 17.86
C ALA A 256 -23.60 -2.27 16.91
N GLY A 257 -24.85 -2.51 17.31
CA GLY A 257 -26.06 -2.25 16.52
C GLY A 257 -26.27 -0.76 16.21
N GLY A 258 -25.47 -0.24 15.28
CA GLY A 258 -25.52 1.13 14.80
C GLY A 258 -26.66 1.34 13.82
N ALA A 259 -27.25 2.53 13.84
CA ALA A 259 -28.25 2.97 12.88
C ALA A 259 -27.59 3.37 11.54
N PHE A 260 -26.82 2.46 10.94
CA PHE A 260 -26.10 2.73 9.70
C PHE A 260 -27.08 3.05 8.58
N ALA A 261 -28.09 2.20 8.35
CA ALA A 261 -29.06 2.39 7.28
C ALA A 261 -29.87 3.68 7.41
N GLU A 262 -30.22 4.07 8.64
CA GLU A 262 -31.06 5.26 8.88
C GLU A 262 -30.26 6.57 8.88
N HIS A 263 -29.03 6.58 9.41
CA HIS A 263 -28.29 7.81 9.66
C HIS A 263 -27.02 7.95 8.81
N VAL A 264 -26.22 6.90 8.67
CA VAL A 264 -24.91 6.96 8.01
C VAL A 264 -25.02 6.80 6.50
N MET A 265 -25.74 5.76 6.07
CA MET A 265 -25.95 5.41 4.67
C MET A 265 -26.48 6.60 3.85
N PRO A 266 -27.47 7.40 4.32
CA PRO A 266 -27.90 8.58 3.58
C PRO A 266 -26.81 9.63 3.37
N VAL A 267 -25.97 9.88 4.40
CA VAL A 267 -24.85 10.84 4.32
C VAL A 267 -23.82 10.39 3.30
N LEU A 268 -23.42 9.11 3.36
CA LEU A 268 -22.48 8.51 2.40
C LEU A 268 -23.03 8.58 0.98
N GLN A 269 -24.30 8.21 0.79
CA GLN A 269 -24.94 8.21 -0.53
C GLN A 269 -25.16 9.60 -1.12
N ALA A 270 -25.31 10.63 -0.30
CA ALA A 270 -25.46 12.01 -0.76
C ALA A 270 -24.11 12.65 -1.11
N ASN A 271 -23.10 12.45 -0.27
CA ASN A 271 -21.87 13.26 -0.29
C ASN A 271 -20.62 12.50 -0.74
N CYS A 272 -20.59 11.17 -0.66
CA CYS A 272 -19.38 10.37 -0.90
C CYS A 272 -19.49 9.45 -2.12
N VAL A 273 -20.59 8.70 -2.21
CA VAL A 273 -20.79 7.63 -3.20
C VAL A 273 -20.82 8.16 -4.63
N GLY A 274 -21.17 9.43 -4.84
CA GLY A 274 -21.06 10.06 -6.15
C GLY A 274 -19.66 9.87 -6.74
N CYS A 275 -18.61 10.16 -5.96
CA CYS A 275 -17.21 10.08 -6.37
C CYS A 275 -16.61 8.69 -6.18
N HIS A 276 -16.95 8.01 -5.09
CA HIS A 276 -16.27 6.80 -4.62
C HIS A 276 -16.93 5.48 -5.04
N ARG A 277 -18.04 5.52 -5.80
CA ARG A 277 -18.61 4.30 -6.42
C ARG A 277 -17.82 3.87 -7.64
N SER A 278 -17.91 2.59 -7.99
CA SER A 278 -17.37 2.00 -9.22
C SER A 278 -17.62 2.89 -10.45
N GLY A 279 -16.52 3.28 -11.12
CA GLY A 279 -16.51 4.18 -12.27
C GLY A 279 -16.64 5.68 -11.94
N GLY A 280 -16.62 6.06 -10.66
CA GLY A 280 -16.54 7.43 -10.19
C GLY A 280 -15.09 7.95 -10.10
N PRO A 281 -14.90 9.29 -10.05
CA PRO A 281 -13.58 9.91 -10.08
C PRO A 281 -12.68 9.63 -8.87
N GLY A 282 -13.25 9.26 -7.71
CA GLY A 282 -12.51 8.91 -6.49
C GLY A 282 -12.40 7.41 -6.22
N TRP A 283 -13.04 6.58 -7.04
CA TRP A 283 -13.16 5.13 -6.81
C TRP A 283 -11.83 4.38 -6.87
N SER A 284 -10.96 4.76 -7.79
CA SER A 284 -9.64 4.12 -7.95
C SER A 284 -8.72 4.33 -6.75
N THR A 285 -9.03 5.32 -5.89
CA THR A 285 -8.31 5.57 -4.63
C THR A 285 -9.06 4.98 -3.45
N LEU A 286 -10.38 5.10 -3.42
CA LEU A 286 -11.22 4.56 -2.37
C LEU A 286 -12.56 4.12 -2.94
N ALA A 287 -12.86 2.83 -2.81
CA ALA A 287 -14.13 2.25 -3.21
C ALA A 287 -15.15 2.29 -2.06
N LEU A 288 -16.36 2.77 -2.36
CA LEU A 288 -17.51 2.78 -1.45
C LEU A 288 -18.74 2.21 -2.19
N ASP A 289 -18.61 1.02 -2.76
CA ASP A 289 -19.68 0.36 -3.52
C ASP A 289 -20.72 -0.29 -2.60
N THR A 290 -20.32 -0.70 -1.40
CA THR A 290 -21.15 -1.43 -0.43
C THR A 290 -21.05 -0.87 0.99
N ALA A 291 -22.01 -1.25 1.83
CA ALA A 291 -22.00 -0.90 3.26
C ALA A 291 -20.77 -1.47 3.98
N GLY A 292 -20.32 -2.66 3.59
CA GLY A 292 -19.11 -3.31 4.09
C GLY A 292 -17.84 -2.51 3.79
N ASP A 293 -17.74 -1.95 2.58
CA ASP A 293 -16.61 -1.08 2.21
C ASP A 293 -16.53 0.13 3.15
N ALA A 294 -17.67 0.76 3.44
CA ALA A 294 -17.73 1.89 4.36
C ALA A 294 -17.38 1.48 5.80
N ALA A 295 -17.94 0.38 6.31
CA ALA A 295 -17.67 -0.10 7.67
C ALA A 295 -16.20 -0.42 7.90
N ALA A 296 -15.53 -1.05 6.93
CA ALA A 296 -14.10 -1.37 6.99
C ALA A 296 -13.21 -0.12 7.21
N ILE A 297 -13.70 1.05 6.79
CA ILE A 297 -12.97 2.32 6.89
C ILE A 297 -13.72 3.41 7.67
N ALA A 298 -14.63 3.04 8.58
CA ALA A 298 -15.46 4.00 9.31
C ALA A 298 -14.65 5.11 10.01
N ASP A 299 -13.55 4.76 10.68
CA ASP A 299 -12.65 5.75 11.31
C ASP A 299 -11.99 6.71 10.30
N ASP A 300 -11.69 6.23 9.09
CA ASP A 300 -11.09 7.10 8.06
C ASP A 300 -12.11 8.10 7.57
N ILE A 301 -13.34 7.63 7.31
CA ILE A 301 -14.48 8.47 6.94
C ILE A 301 -14.67 9.58 7.99
N ALA A 302 -14.72 9.23 9.27
CA ALA A 302 -14.87 10.21 10.36
C ALA A 302 -13.71 11.21 10.42
N LEU A 303 -12.47 10.76 10.20
CA LEU A 303 -11.33 11.66 10.21
C LEU A 303 -11.33 12.62 9.02
N VAL A 304 -11.38 12.10 7.78
CA VAL A 304 -11.19 12.93 6.59
C VAL A 304 -12.31 13.96 6.46
N THR A 305 -13.49 13.61 6.97
CA THR A 305 -14.63 14.52 7.07
C THR A 305 -14.45 15.51 8.22
N GLY A 306 -14.02 15.05 9.41
CA GLY A 306 -13.79 15.90 10.57
C GLY A 306 -12.72 16.97 10.39
N VAL A 307 -11.70 16.73 9.55
CA VAL A 307 -10.68 17.73 9.20
C VAL A 307 -11.01 18.55 7.95
N GLY A 308 -12.19 18.33 7.34
CA GLY A 308 -12.63 19.01 6.12
C GLY A 308 -11.80 18.67 4.87
N TYR A 309 -11.09 17.54 4.89
CA TYR A 309 -10.35 17.06 3.72
C TYR A 309 -11.29 16.46 2.66
N MET A 310 -12.35 15.78 3.13
CA MET A 310 -13.41 15.20 2.31
C MET A 310 -14.79 15.63 2.81
N PRO A 311 -15.78 15.79 1.92
CA PRO A 311 -15.59 15.91 0.48
C PRO A 311 -14.77 17.17 0.15
N PRO A 312 -13.97 17.16 -0.93
CA PRO A 312 -13.15 18.31 -1.28
C PRO A 312 -14.04 19.49 -1.63
N TRP A 313 -14.04 20.52 -0.78
CA TRP A 313 -14.80 21.75 -0.96
C TRP A 313 -13.93 22.93 -0.54
N LEU A 314 -13.37 23.61 -1.54
CA LEU A 314 -12.53 24.80 -1.34
C LEU A 314 -13.31 26.05 -0.89
N PRO A 315 -14.59 26.26 -1.27
CA PRO A 315 -15.38 27.34 -0.71
C PRO A 315 -15.50 27.24 0.82
N SER A 316 -15.60 28.39 1.46
CA SER A 316 -15.83 28.55 2.90
C SER A 316 -16.97 29.52 3.15
N ASP A 317 -17.37 29.70 4.41
CA ASP A 317 -18.40 30.65 4.83
C ASP A 317 -18.11 32.12 4.46
N GLU A 318 -16.86 32.44 4.10
CA GLU A 318 -16.46 33.75 3.58
C GLU A 318 -16.75 33.91 2.07
N SER A 319 -17.20 32.83 1.42
CA SER A 319 -17.53 32.80 0.00
C SER A 319 -19.02 33.12 -0.22
N PRO A 320 -19.43 33.52 -1.43
CA PRO A 320 -20.86 33.62 -1.75
C PRO A 320 -21.54 32.25 -1.63
N ASP A 321 -22.83 32.25 -1.30
CA ASP A 321 -23.63 31.01 -1.29
C ASP A 321 -23.57 30.32 -2.67
N PHE A 322 -23.10 29.07 -2.69
CA PHE A 322 -23.07 28.24 -3.90
C PHE A 322 -24.30 27.34 -3.97
N LEU A 323 -24.85 27.16 -5.18
CA LEU A 323 -25.88 26.16 -5.43
C LEU A 323 -25.23 24.76 -5.49
N ASN A 324 -25.85 23.77 -4.85
CA ASN A 324 -25.33 22.39 -4.72
C ASN A 324 -24.04 22.32 -3.89
N ASP A 325 -24.04 23.01 -2.75
CA ASP A 325 -23.04 22.78 -1.71
C ASP A 325 -23.07 21.31 -1.27
N TRP A 326 -21.95 20.62 -1.47
CA TRP A 326 -21.77 19.22 -1.07
C TRP A 326 -20.91 19.09 0.19
N SER A 327 -20.62 20.20 0.88
CA SER A 327 -20.00 20.14 2.21
C SER A 327 -20.90 19.39 3.19
N LEU A 328 -20.27 18.78 4.18
CA LEU A 328 -20.99 18.10 5.24
C LEU A 328 -21.42 19.12 6.29
N THR A 329 -22.68 19.03 6.69
CA THR A 329 -23.20 19.81 7.82
C THR A 329 -22.63 19.30 9.15
N ASP A 330 -22.66 20.15 10.18
CA ASP A 330 -22.21 19.77 11.54
C ASP A 330 -22.91 18.50 12.06
N ASP A 331 -24.20 18.33 11.73
CA ASP A 331 -24.99 17.15 12.12
C ASP A 331 -24.52 15.90 11.36
N GLU A 332 -24.22 16.00 10.06
CA GLU A 332 -23.69 14.89 9.27
C GLU A 332 -22.29 14.49 9.74
N LEU A 333 -21.43 15.46 10.05
CA LEU A 333 -20.12 15.22 10.64
C LEU A 333 -20.24 14.49 11.99
N ALA A 334 -21.18 14.90 12.84
CA ALA A 334 -21.45 14.25 14.11
C ALA A 334 -21.94 12.81 13.94
N ILE A 335 -22.82 12.54 12.97
CA ILE A 335 -23.30 11.19 12.65
C ILE A 335 -22.13 10.28 12.25
N LEU A 336 -21.26 10.74 11.34
CA LEU A 336 -20.12 9.95 10.87
C LEU A 336 -19.12 9.69 12.01
N ALA A 337 -18.84 10.71 12.82
CA ALA A 337 -17.93 10.60 13.96
C ALA A 337 -18.47 9.64 15.05
N GLU A 338 -19.75 9.73 15.40
CA GLU A 338 -20.37 8.86 16.40
C GLU A 338 -20.43 7.41 15.92
N TRP A 339 -20.80 7.18 14.65
CA TRP A 339 -20.82 5.84 14.07
C TRP A 339 -19.44 5.18 14.08
N ALA A 340 -18.41 5.92 13.66
CA ALA A 340 -17.03 5.44 13.69
C ALA A 340 -16.56 5.15 15.12
N ALA A 341 -16.80 6.07 16.07
CA ALA A 341 -16.43 5.89 17.47
C ALA A 341 -17.08 4.66 18.14
N ASN A 342 -18.22 4.20 17.61
CA ASN A 342 -18.91 2.98 18.03
C ASN A 342 -18.49 1.73 17.22
N GLY A 343 -17.37 1.78 16.49
CA GLY A 343 -16.80 0.65 15.77
C GLY A 343 -17.31 0.46 14.34
N GLY A 344 -18.03 1.44 13.76
CA GLY A 344 -18.43 1.39 12.36
C GLY A 344 -19.50 0.33 12.03
N GLY A 345 -20.29 -0.09 13.02
CA GLY A 345 -21.22 -1.20 12.88
C GLY A 345 -22.32 -1.00 11.83
N LEU A 346 -22.79 -2.12 11.26
CA LEU A 346 -23.85 -2.18 10.24
C LEU A 346 -25.12 -2.85 10.80
N ASP A 347 -26.29 -2.28 10.51
CA ASP A 347 -27.61 -2.89 10.70
C ASP A 347 -28.19 -3.49 9.41
N VAL A 348 -27.36 -3.60 8.38
CA VAL A 348 -27.65 -4.18 7.06
C VAL A 348 -26.57 -5.20 6.68
N ALA A 349 -26.83 -6.02 5.65
CA ALA A 349 -25.82 -6.94 5.15
C ALA A 349 -24.61 -6.16 4.59
N PRO A 350 -23.35 -6.59 4.83
CA PRO A 350 -22.17 -5.89 4.31
C PRO A 350 -22.18 -5.71 2.79
N ASP A 351 -22.75 -6.63 2.04
CA ASP A 351 -22.89 -6.55 0.57
C ASP A 351 -24.01 -5.61 0.09
N THR A 352 -24.70 -4.92 1.01
CA THR A 352 -25.75 -3.95 0.67
C THR A 352 -25.15 -2.82 -0.19
N PRO A 353 -25.62 -2.61 -1.43
CA PRO A 353 -25.06 -1.58 -2.31
C PRO A 353 -25.34 -0.17 -1.80
N LEU A 354 -24.32 0.70 -1.86
CA LEU A 354 -24.47 2.13 -1.67
C LEU A 354 -24.74 2.81 -3.01
N VAL A 355 -25.81 3.60 -3.10
CA VAL A 355 -26.24 4.22 -4.36
C VAL A 355 -26.24 5.74 -4.23
N SER A 356 -25.55 6.43 -5.14
CA SER A 356 -25.52 7.89 -5.18
C SER A 356 -26.92 8.47 -5.32
N THR A 357 -27.29 9.39 -4.43
CA THR A 357 -28.59 10.08 -4.46
C THR A 357 -28.52 11.44 -5.15
N ALA A 358 -27.32 11.98 -5.33
CA ALA A 358 -27.05 13.21 -6.06
C ALA A 358 -26.28 12.92 -7.37
N PRO A 359 -26.58 13.61 -8.48
CA PRO A 359 -25.73 13.60 -9.66
C PRO A 359 -24.45 14.41 -9.40
N LEU A 360 -23.29 13.84 -9.73
CA LEU A 360 -21.98 14.47 -9.55
C LEU A 360 -21.82 15.81 -10.28
N LEU A 361 -22.41 15.93 -11.46
CA LEU A 361 -22.29 17.10 -12.32
C LEU A 361 -23.66 17.43 -12.88
N ASN A 362 -24.06 18.69 -12.71
CA ASN A 362 -25.20 19.22 -13.44
C ASN A 362 -24.83 19.30 -14.92
N SER A 363 -25.62 18.67 -15.77
CA SER A 363 -25.40 18.78 -17.21
C SER A 363 -25.57 20.24 -17.63
N ILE A 364 -24.51 20.80 -18.22
CA ILE A 364 -24.59 22.13 -18.81
C ILE A 364 -25.15 22.03 -20.23
N ARG A 365 -25.83 23.10 -20.68
CA ARG A 365 -26.24 23.21 -22.07
C ARG A 365 -24.99 23.35 -22.94
N ARG A 366 -24.86 22.51 -23.97
CA ARG A 366 -23.74 22.51 -24.92
C ARG A 366 -23.99 23.54 -26.03
N ASP A 367 -23.85 24.82 -25.69
CA ASP A 367 -23.99 25.92 -26.66
C ASP A 367 -22.80 25.98 -27.63
N VAL A 368 -21.60 25.73 -27.11
CA VAL A 368 -20.34 25.67 -27.87
C VAL A 368 -19.57 24.44 -27.41
N VAL A 369 -19.12 23.62 -28.36
CA VAL A 369 -18.21 22.48 -28.12
C VAL A 369 -16.96 22.73 -28.94
N THR A 370 -15.81 22.76 -28.26
CA THR A 370 -14.51 22.98 -28.88
C THR A 370 -13.56 21.85 -28.47
N SER A 371 -12.51 21.66 -29.27
CA SER A 371 -11.51 20.61 -29.11
C SER A 371 -10.13 21.23 -29.37
N PRO A 372 -9.06 20.65 -28.83
CA PRO A 372 -7.73 21.14 -29.14
C PRO A 372 -7.43 20.92 -30.63
N ALA A 373 -6.51 21.71 -31.19
CA ALA A 373 -6.16 21.61 -32.60
C ALA A 373 -5.62 20.22 -32.98
N GLU A 374 -4.88 19.59 -32.07
CA GLU A 374 -4.34 18.24 -32.21
C GLU A 374 -4.59 17.43 -30.92
N PRO A 375 -4.92 16.13 -31.02
CA PRO A 375 -5.18 15.27 -29.86
C PRO A 375 -3.88 14.85 -29.16
N TYR A 376 -3.89 14.79 -27.83
CA TYR A 376 -2.80 14.27 -27.00
C TYR A 376 -3.14 12.88 -26.46
N VAL A 377 -2.29 11.87 -26.67
CA VAL A 377 -2.52 10.47 -26.24
C VAL A 377 -1.76 10.11 -24.94
N GLY A 378 -0.73 10.88 -24.57
CA GLY A 378 0.11 10.61 -23.40
C GLY A 378 0.95 9.33 -23.50
N SER A 379 1.60 8.94 -22.38
CA SER A 379 2.27 7.64 -22.23
C SER A 379 1.97 7.04 -20.87
N LEU A 380 1.69 5.74 -20.83
CA LEU A 380 1.51 4.99 -19.57
C LEU A 380 2.82 4.76 -18.81
N GLU A 381 3.97 5.03 -19.43
CA GLU A 381 5.28 4.95 -18.77
C GLU A 381 5.52 6.14 -17.81
N GLN A 382 4.75 7.22 -17.96
CA GLN A 382 4.84 8.41 -17.11
C GLN A 382 3.71 8.41 -16.09
N LYS A 383 4.04 8.39 -14.79
CA LYS A 383 3.06 8.38 -13.71
C LYS A 383 2.22 9.66 -13.65
N ASP A 384 2.86 10.81 -13.89
CA ASP A 384 2.21 12.13 -13.98
C ASP A 384 2.64 12.83 -15.27
N ASP A 385 1.70 13.00 -16.21
CA ASP A 385 1.94 13.62 -17.51
C ASP A 385 1.05 14.87 -17.68
N TYR A 386 1.65 16.05 -17.54
CA TYR A 386 0.97 17.33 -17.64
C TYR A 386 1.17 17.93 -19.02
N ARG A 387 0.07 18.29 -19.68
CA ARG A 387 0.12 18.94 -20.99
C ARG A 387 -0.88 20.08 -21.11
N CYS A 388 -0.41 21.24 -21.56
CA CYS A 388 -1.25 22.40 -21.81
C CYS A 388 -1.77 22.38 -23.25
N GLN A 389 -3.09 22.37 -23.42
CA GLN A 389 -3.75 22.39 -24.72
C GLN A 389 -4.63 23.63 -24.85
N VAL A 390 -4.62 24.27 -26.03
CA VAL A 390 -5.42 25.47 -26.30
C VAL A 390 -6.77 25.06 -26.88
N TYR A 391 -7.84 25.54 -26.25
CA TYR A 391 -9.21 25.38 -26.71
C TYR A 391 -9.73 26.76 -27.14
N GLU A 392 -9.85 26.96 -28.44
CA GLU A 392 -10.38 28.22 -28.98
C GLU A 392 -11.89 28.25 -28.82
N VAL A 393 -12.40 29.30 -28.17
CA VAL A 393 -13.84 29.57 -28.08
C VAL A 393 -14.19 30.56 -29.20
N PRO A 394 -14.97 30.16 -30.22
CA PRO A 394 -15.31 31.05 -31.32
C PRO A 394 -16.14 32.25 -30.83
N ASP A 395 -15.70 33.45 -31.20
CA ASP A 395 -16.42 34.72 -31.00
C ASP A 395 -16.61 35.40 -32.37
N PRO A 396 -17.54 34.88 -33.22
CA PRO A 396 -17.68 35.33 -34.60
C PRO A 396 -18.19 36.77 -34.72
N GLU A 397 -18.90 37.27 -33.70
CA GLU A 397 -19.49 38.62 -33.69
C GLU A 397 -18.53 39.64 -33.03
N GLY A 398 -17.57 39.19 -32.22
CA GLY A 398 -16.51 40.01 -31.64
C GLY A 398 -17.01 41.02 -30.61
N ASP A 399 -18.25 40.87 -30.15
CA ASP A 399 -18.89 41.70 -29.13
C ASP A 399 -18.73 41.12 -27.72
N GLY A 400 -18.10 39.96 -27.59
CA GLY A 400 -17.83 39.27 -26.33
C GLY A 400 -19.07 38.56 -25.80
N THR A 401 -19.12 37.24 -26.00
CA THR A 401 -20.18 36.41 -25.42
C THR A 401 -19.88 36.07 -23.96
N TRP A 402 -20.86 36.23 -23.08
CA TRP A 402 -20.75 35.80 -21.68
C TRP A 402 -20.79 34.27 -21.57
N ILE A 403 -19.77 33.70 -20.94
CA ILE A 403 -19.74 32.28 -20.57
C ILE A 403 -20.42 32.14 -19.21
N THR A 404 -21.51 31.37 -19.15
CA THR A 404 -22.28 31.12 -17.91
C THR A 404 -21.99 29.75 -17.29
N GLY A 405 -21.29 28.87 -18.01
CA GLY A 405 -20.84 27.56 -17.55
C GLY A 405 -19.84 26.95 -18.52
N MET A 406 -18.98 26.08 -18.01
CA MET A 406 -18.02 25.30 -18.78
C MET A 406 -17.95 23.89 -18.21
N SER A 407 -17.74 22.90 -19.08
CA SER A 407 -17.56 21.50 -18.71
C SER A 407 -16.47 20.92 -19.59
N PHE A 408 -15.65 20.05 -19.01
CA PHE A 408 -14.63 19.30 -19.71
C PHE A 408 -15.03 17.83 -19.71
N GLU A 409 -15.05 17.22 -20.90
CA GLU A 409 -15.41 15.82 -21.09
C GLU A 409 -14.20 15.13 -21.75
N PRO A 410 -13.44 14.31 -20.99
CA PRO A 410 -12.34 13.55 -21.57
C PRO A 410 -12.88 12.45 -22.49
N ASP A 411 -12.14 12.14 -23.54
CA ASP A 411 -12.41 10.99 -24.42
C ASP A 411 -12.04 9.66 -23.76
N ALA A 412 -11.08 9.66 -22.83
CA ALA A 412 -10.69 8.51 -22.01
C ALA A 412 -10.64 8.84 -20.51
N ALA A 413 -11.76 8.64 -19.80
CA ALA A 413 -11.89 8.92 -18.37
C ALA A 413 -10.96 8.07 -17.46
N SER A 414 -10.48 6.91 -17.94
CA SER A 414 -9.52 6.07 -17.21
C SER A 414 -8.08 6.60 -17.25
N VAL A 415 -7.79 7.60 -18.11
CA VAL A 415 -6.45 8.18 -18.28
C VAL A 415 -6.38 9.56 -17.66
N VAL A 416 -7.40 10.39 -17.89
CA VAL A 416 -7.40 11.77 -17.39
C VAL A 416 -7.81 11.81 -15.93
N HIS A 417 -6.84 12.08 -15.06
CA HIS A 417 -7.08 12.21 -13.63
C HIS A 417 -7.66 13.59 -13.25
N HIS A 418 -7.09 14.70 -13.77
CA HIS A 418 -7.54 16.08 -13.49
C HIS A 418 -7.43 16.96 -14.75
N ALA A 419 -8.29 17.98 -14.85
CA ALA A 419 -8.20 19.02 -15.88
C ALA A 419 -8.25 20.41 -15.23
N ILE A 420 -7.27 21.25 -15.55
CA ILE A 420 -7.19 22.63 -15.05
C ILE A 420 -7.49 23.57 -16.21
N ILE A 421 -8.55 24.36 -16.07
CA ILE A 421 -9.01 25.26 -17.13
C ILE A 421 -8.77 26.70 -16.69
N SER A 422 -8.04 27.45 -17.51
CA SER A 422 -7.75 28.86 -17.28
C SER A 422 -7.95 29.67 -18.55
N ARG A 423 -8.51 30.88 -18.40
CA ARG A 423 -8.65 31.83 -19.51
C ARG A 423 -7.30 32.45 -19.85
N VAL A 424 -6.87 32.31 -21.09
CA VAL A 424 -5.68 32.98 -21.64
C VAL A 424 -6.09 34.10 -22.60
N PRO A 425 -5.42 35.26 -22.60
CA PRO A 425 -5.68 36.32 -23.56
C PRO A 425 -5.06 35.99 -24.92
N ALA A 426 -5.65 36.48 -26.02
CA ALA A 426 -5.12 36.28 -27.37
C ALA A 426 -3.66 36.77 -27.54
N SER A 427 -3.22 37.74 -26.73
CA SER A 427 -1.82 38.20 -26.73
C SER A 427 -0.81 37.16 -26.27
N ALA A 428 -1.24 36.08 -25.60
CA ALA A 428 -0.38 34.99 -25.16
C ALA A 428 -0.14 33.94 -26.26
N LEU A 429 -0.90 33.96 -27.36
CA LEU A 429 -0.80 32.98 -28.44
C LEU A 429 0.63 32.81 -28.99
N PRO A 430 1.40 33.88 -29.27
CA PRO A 430 2.77 33.70 -29.78
C PRO A 430 3.71 32.99 -28.80
N GLU A 431 3.52 33.18 -27.49
CA GLU A 431 4.31 32.48 -26.47
C GLU A 431 3.89 31.02 -26.38
N ILE A 432 2.59 30.74 -26.42
CA ILE A 432 2.05 29.38 -26.41
C ILE A 432 2.53 28.60 -27.64
N GLU A 433 2.44 29.20 -28.82
CA GLU A 433 2.95 28.59 -30.06
C GLU A 433 4.45 28.30 -29.96
N ALA A 434 5.24 29.24 -29.43
CA ALA A 434 6.67 29.01 -29.22
C ALA A 434 6.93 27.82 -28.30
N ARG A 435 6.23 27.72 -27.17
CA ARG A 435 6.35 26.60 -26.22
C ARG A 435 5.91 25.27 -26.85
N SER A 436 4.82 25.26 -27.61
CA SER A 436 4.33 24.06 -28.29
C SER A 436 5.29 23.54 -29.38
N THR A 437 6.30 24.32 -29.76
CA THR A 437 7.37 23.86 -30.69
C THR A 437 8.64 23.40 -29.98
N GLU A 438 8.69 23.41 -28.64
CA GLU A 438 9.86 22.94 -27.88
C GLU A 438 10.01 21.41 -27.92
N ASP A 439 8.93 20.68 -28.18
CA ASP A 439 8.94 19.26 -28.49
C ASP A 439 8.01 18.92 -29.68
N ASP A 440 8.09 17.69 -30.18
CA ASP A 440 7.29 17.21 -31.31
C ASP A 440 5.91 16.64 -30.88
N LYS A 441 5.37 17.05 -29.72
CA LYS A 441 4.09 16.57 -29.18
C LYS A 441 3.02 17.68 -29.18
N PRO A 442 1.72 17.35 -29.29
CA PRO A 442 0.64 18.33 -29.21
C PRO A 442 0.57 19.06 -27.86
N GLY A 443 0.46 20.39 -27.87
CA GLY A 443 0.47 21.24 -26.67
C GLY A 443 1.88 21.59 -26.22
N TYR A 444 2.05 22.01 -24.96
CA TYR A 444 3.36 22.21 -24.31
C TYR A 444 3.39 21.72 -22.87
#